data_AF-A0A1C0VC24-F1
#
_entry.id   AF-A0A1C0VC24-F1
#
_cell.length_a   1.000
_cell.length_b   1.000
_cell.length_c   1.000
_cell.angle_alpha   90.00
_cell.angle_beta   90.00
_cell.angle_gamma   90.00
#
_symmetry.space_group_name_H-M   'P 1'
#
loop_
_entity.id
_entity.type
_entity.pdbx_description
1 polymer ?
#
loop_
_entity_poly.entity_id
_entity_poly.type
_entity_poly.pdbx_seq_one_letter_code
_entity_poly.pdbx_strand_id
1 'polypeptide(L)'
;MTNNQNQPQDYDAVLGGQSPPPIDGVVLGGIEGIKRCLSNPVVNVRIAALSEALKYGDAGFDVLIQSLQDESRLVERFAYRLLKPRTESQVKQALQTYKPWNLEERFNEYQGYKGNNATQFANRQVVELDVNVSITEPTKKAYALRCEHYEYDNNLPSKISKLQQQHNVHKLEALVLGLWAEASENIDSSNVIAALVNAREYLTNLKAVFIGDIVSDEFEISWIRQSDVSPILRAYPQLEILQVRGGDGLQFSPPIKHNHLKALIVETGGLSRDTVAQICNMNLPALEHLELWFGCEDYGGDCWVEDTHPIIFADKFPNLTYLGLRNSQFSDEIASAIVTSPILNSISVLDLSMGTLSDAGAEDLLNCEAINYLDILNVSENFLSEEMIDKLSSLDVRVIANDQKEEEDDSYIHSRYCSVAE
;
A
#
# COMPACT_ATOMS: atom_id res chain seq x y z
N MET A 1 -8.69 -13.91 -47.02
CA MET A 1 -7.29 -14.33 -46.83
C MET A 1 -7.08 -14.50 -45.35
N THR A 2 -7.05 -15.75 -44.87
CA THR A 2 -6.86 -16.10 -43.47
C THR A 2 -5.39 -15.95 -43.13
N ASN A 3 -5.04 -14.91 -42.37
CA ASN A 3 -3.68 -14.74 -41.85
C ASN A 3 -3.37 -15.88 -40.87
N ASN A 4 -2.33 -16.67 -41.17
CA ASN A 4 -1.79 -17.71 -40.31
C ASN A 4 -1.04 -17.08 -39.12
N GLN A 5 -1.76 -16.55 -38.14
CA GLN A 5 -1.15 -15.97 -36.93
C GLN A 5 -0.62 -17.01 -35.91
N ASN A 6 -0.94 -18.30 -36.07
CA ASN A 6 -0.62 -19.35 -35.09
C ASN A 6 0.53 -20.30 -35.50
N GLN A 7 1.32 -19.98 -36.53
CA GLN A 7 2.44 -20.83 -36.98
C GLN A 7 3.80 -20.33 -36.46
N PRO A 8 4.77 -21.24 -36.20
CA PRO A 8 6.13 -20.88 -35.82
C PRO A 8 6.80 -19.98 -36.88
N GLN A 9 7.62 -19.01 -36.47
CA GLN A 9 8.40 -18.17 -37.40
C GLN A 9 9.83 -18.67 -37.59
N ASP A 10 10.48 -18.24 -38.68
CA ASP A 10 11.82 -18.70 -39.11
C ASP A 10 12.94 -18.45 -38.08
N TYR A 11 12.69 -17.68 -37.02
CA TYR A 11 13.63 -17.35 -35.95
C TYR A 11 13.21 -17.84 -34.55
N ASP A 12 12.18 -18.70 -34.44
CA ASP A 12 11.79 -19.29 -33.16
C ASP A 12 12.87 -20.26 -32.65
N ALA A 13 13.38 -20.02 -31.44
CA ALA A 13 14.42 -20.85 -30.84
C ALA A 13 13.85 -22.23 -30.41
N VAL A 14 14.46 -23.31 -30.92
CA VAL A 14 14.15 -24.69 -30.51
C VAL A 14 15.11 -25.12 -29.40
N LEU A 15 14.61 -25.30 -28.18
CA LEU A 15 15.40 -25.85 -27.07
C LEU A 15 15.68 -27.35 -27.29
N GLY A 16 16.89 -27.68 -27.72
CA GLY A 16 17.36 -29.05 -27.91
C GLY A 16 17.85 -29.68 -26.60
N GLY A 17 17.16 -30.72 -26.12
CA GLY A 17 17.71 -31.66 -25.13
C GLY A 17 18.63 -32.69 -25.82
N GLN A 18 19.55 -33.32 -25.07
CA GLN A 18 20.51 -34.33 -25.58
C GLN A 18 19.88 -35.67 -26.00
N SER A 19 18.62 -35.69 -26.44
CA SER A 19 17.95 -36.86 -27.00
C SER A 19 17.24 -36.46 -28.29
N PRO A 20 17.36 -37.24 -29.37
CA PRO A 20 16.66 -36.94 -30.60
C PRO A 20 15.14 -36.91 -30.32
N PRO A 21 14.41 -35.94 -30.90
CA PRO A 21 12.97 -35.87 -30.70
C PRO A 21 12.31 -37.16 -31.22
N PRO A 22 11.19 -37.61 -30.60
CA PRO A 22 10.42 -38.72 -31.12
C PRO A 22 10.02 -38.44 -32.57
N ILE A 23 9.95 -39.47 -33.40
CA ILE A 23 9.66 -39.38 -34.85
C ILE A 23 8.25 -38.78 -35.11
N ASP A 24 7.39 -38.74 -34.08
CA ASP A 24 6.07 -38.09 -34.06
C ASP A 24 5.97 -36.90 -33.08
N GLY A 25 7.11 -36.35 -32.62
CA GLY A 25 7.15 -35.25 -31.66
C GLY A 25 6.85 -33.91 -32.34
N VAL A 26 5.67 -33.35 -32.06
CA VAL A 26 5.32 -31.99 -32.48
C VAL A 26 6.27 -30.99 -31.80
N VAL A 27 7.11 -30.32 -32.60
CA VAL A 27 7.83 -29.12 -32.16
C VAL A 27 6.77 -28.02 -32.06
N LEU A 28 6.24 -27.80 -30.85
CA LEU A 28 5.33 -26.71 -30.54
C LEU A 28 6.12 -25.38 -30.58
N GLY A 29 6.42 -24.89 -31.78
CA GLY A 29 6.78 -23.49 -31.99
C GLY A 29 5.54 -22.61 -32.01
N GLY A 30 5.70 -21.30 -32.20
CA GLY A 30 4.55 -20.40 -32.21
C GLY A 30 3.94 -20.15 -30.81
N ILE A 31 2.68 -19.70 -30.80
CA ILE A 31 1.95 -19.36 -29.57
C ILE A 31 1.77 -20.55 -28.61
N GLU A 32 1.71 -21.79 -29.10
CA GLU A 32 1.61 -22.98 -28.25
C GLU A 32 2.93 -23.29 -27.52
N GLY A 33 4.08 -22.97 -28.13
CA GLY A 33 5.38 -23.01 -27.46
C GLY A 33 5.44 -22.02 -26.29
N ILE A 34 4.88 -20.82 -26.48
CA ILE A 34 4.79 -19.78 -25.45
C ILE A 34 3.93 -20.24 -24.28
N LYS A 35 2.72 -20.77 -24.53
CA LYS A 35 1.85 -21.30 -23.47
C LYS A 35 2.53 -22.39 -22.65
N ARG A 36 3.33 -23.24 -23.29
CA ARG A 36 4.14 -24.25 -22.61
C ARG A 36 5.22 -23.62 -21.74
N CYS A 37 5.93 -22.60 -22.23
CA CYS A 37 6.91 -21.85 -21.45
C CYS A 37 6.28 -21.15 -20.24
N LEU A 38 5.04 -20.67 -20.35
CA LEU A 38 4.30 -20.09 -19.23
C LEU A 38 3.85 -21.11 -18.18
N SER A 39 3.87 -22.41 -18.48
CA SER A 39 3.67 -23.45 -17.48
C SER A 39 4.99 -23.88 -16.79
N ASN A 40 6.10 -23.20 -17.11
CA ASN A 40 7.41 -23.56 -16.55
C ASN A 40 7.54 -23.07 -15.10
N PRO A 41 8.08 -23.90 -14.18
CA PRO A 41 8.28 -23.49 -12.78
C PRO A 41 9.29 -22.33 -12.61
N VAL A 42 10.14 -22.06 -13.62
CA VAL A 42 11.14 -20.99 -13.57
C VAL A 42 10.55 -19.67 -14.04
N VAL A 43 10.44 -18.70 -13.13
CA VAL A 43 9.88 -17.36 -13.37
C VAL A 43 10.51 -16.67 -14.59
N ASN A 44 11.84 -16.66 -14.70
CA ASN A 44 12.53 -16.00 -15.82
C ASN A 44 12.20 -16.62 -17.18
N VAL A 45 11.89 -17.92 -17.23
CA VAL A 45 11.43 -18.59 -18.47
C VAL A 45 10.03 -18.10 -18.84
N ARG A 46 9.14 -17.95 -17.86
CA ARG A 46 7.79 -17.40 -18.07
C ARG A 46 7.87 -15.95 -18.56
N ILE A 47 8.66 -15.11 -17.90
CA ILE A 47 8.88 -13.71 -18.28
C ILE A 47 9.40 -13.59 -19.73
N ALA A 48 10.42 -14.38 -20.09
CA ALA A 48 10.96 -14.37 -21.45
C ALA A 48 9.90 -14.73 -22.50
N ALA A 49 9.00 -15.67 -22.17
CA ALA A 49 7.92 -16.08 -23.05
C ALA A 49 6.85 -14.98 -23.27
N LEU A 50 6.61 -14.11 -22.29
CA LEU A 50 5.65 -13.01 -22.42
C LEU A 50 6.07 -11.99 -23.50
N SER A 51 7.35 -11.64 -23.57
CA SER A 51 7.87 -10.76 -24.63
C SER A 51 7.65 -11.36 -26.02
N GLU A 52 7.85 -12.66 -26.16
CA GLU A 52 7.66 -13.39 -27.41
C GLU A 52 6.17 -13.44 -27.82
N ALA A 53 5.25 -13.41 -26.86
CA ALA A 53 3.80 -13.45 -27.10
C ALA A 53 3.34 -12.28 -27.99
N LEU A 54 3.96 -11.10 -27.87
CA LEU A 54 3.63 -9.93 -28.67
C LEU A 54 3.77 -10.13 -30.18
N LYS A 55 4.56 -11.13 -30.62
CA LYS A 55 4.74 -11.45 -32.05
C LYS A 55 3.50 -12.09 -32.67
N TYR A 56 2.53 -12.52 -31.86
CA TYR A 56 1.37 -13.34 -32.26
C TYR A 56 0.03 -12.58 -32.25
N GLY A 57 0.05 -11.24 -32.21
CA GLY A 57 -1.16 -10.41 -32.31
C GLY A 57 -2.19 -10.72 -31.24
N ASP A 58 -3.46 -10.92 -31.63
CA ASP A 58 -4.57 -11.17 -30.70
C ASP A 58 -4.34 -12.40 -29.81
N ALA A 59 -3.79 -13.49 -30.36
CA ALA A 59 -3.47 -14.69 -29.58
C ALA A 59 -2.34 -14.43 -28.57
N GLY A 60 -1.44 -13.51 -28.88
CA GLY A 60 -0.43 -13.00 -27.96
C GLY A 60 -1.03 -12.18 -26.81
N PHE A 61 -1.99 -11.31 -27.12
CA PHE A 61 -2.70 -10.54 -26.10
C PHE A 61 -3.52 -11.42 -25.18
N ASP A 62 -4.19 -12.45 -25.68
CA ASP A 62 -4.89 -13.44 -24.86
C ASP A 62 -3.96 -14.09 -23.84
N VAL A 63 -2.75 -14.46 -24.28
CA VAL A 63 -1.72 -15.02 -23.41
C VAL A 63 -1.26 -14.03 -22.34
N LEU A 64 -0.97 -12.78 -22.73
CA LEU A 64 -0.59 -11.74 -21.77
C LEU A 64 -1.71 -11.45 -20.75
N ILE A 65 -2.96 -11.37 -21.21
CA ILE A 65 -4.14 -11.16 -20.35
C ILE A 65 -4.29 -12.32 -19.37
N GLN A 66 -4.10 -13.57 -19.83
CA GLN A 66 -4.12 -14.74 -18.94
C GLN A 66 -3.00 -14.67 -17.89
N SER A 67 -1.83 -14.17 -18.24
CA SER A 67 -0.68 -14.01 -17.33
C SER A 67 -0.86 -12.91 -16.29
N LEU A 68 -1.90 -12.08 -16.36
CA LEU A 68 -2.32 -11.21 -15.24
C LEU A 68 -2.85 -11.98 -14.02
N GLN A 69 -2.93 -13.31 -14.11
CA GLN A 69 -3.37 -14.22 -13.04
C GLN A 69 -2.28 -15.27 -12.71
N ASP A 70 -1.02 -15.00 -13.05
CA ASP A 70 0.11 -15.90 -12.75
C ASP A 70 0.40 -15.91 -11.25
N GLU A 71 0.79 -17.07 -10.71
CA GLU A 71 1.16 -17.18 -9.29
C GLU A 71 2.37 -16.31 -8.90
N SER A 72 3.22 -15.94 -9.86
CA SER A 72 4.35 -15.06 -9.66
C SER A 72 3.98 -13.62 -9.98
N ARG A 73 4.06 -12.76 -8.97
CA ARG A 73 3.87 -11.30 -9.10
C ARG A 73 4.78 -10.68 -10.16
N LEU A 74 6.00 -11.18 -10.31
CA LEU A 74 6.91 -10.70 -11.36
C LEU A 74 6.36 -10.98 -12.77
N VAL A 75 5.71 -12.14 -12.97
CA VAL A 75 5.08 -12.50 -14.25
C VAL A 75 3.82 -11.67 -14.48
N GLU A 76 2.96 -11.51 -13.47
CA GLU A 76 1.78 -10.64 -13.53
C GLU A 76 2.17 -9.20 -13.92
N ARG A 77 3.18 -8.63 -13.25
CA ARG A 77 3.69 -7.28 -13.53
C ARG A 77 4.26 -7.15 -14.92
N PHE A 78 5.06 -8.13 -15.35
CA PHE A 78 5.64 -8.09 -16.70
C PHE A 78 4.54 -8.17 -17.77
N ALA A 79 3.52 -9.00 -17.56
CA ALA A 79 2.35 -9.06 -18.43
C ALA A 79 1.59 -7.72 -18.45
N TYR A 80 1.31 -7.14 -17.28
CA TYR A 80 0.67 -5.83 -17.14
C TYR A 80 1.44 -4.74 -17.89
N ARG A 81 2.76 -4.66 -17.73
CA ARG A 81 3.61 -3.69 -18.42
C ARG A 81 3.53 -3.81 -19.95
N LEU A 82 3.53 -5.03 -20.48
CA LEU A 82 3.41 -5.24 -21.93
C LEU A 82 2.01 -4.87 -22.47
N LEU A 83 0.98 -4.96 -21.63
CA LEU A 83 -0.41 -4.62 -21.94
C LEU A 83 -0.73 -3.13 -21.76
N LYS A 84 -0.12 -2.44 -20.79
CA LYS A 84 -0.42 -1.05 -20.43
C LYS A 84 -0.38 -0.04 -21.60
N PRO A 85 0.60 -0.05 -22.52
CA PRO A 85 0.63 0.92 -23.63
C PRO A 85 -0.31 0.55 -24.79
N ARG A 86 -1.03 -0.58 -24.70
CA ARG A 86 -1.84 -1.14 -25.79
C ARG A 86 -3.21 -0.48 -25.86
N THR A 87 -3.76 -0.41 -27.07
CA THR A 87 -5.03 0.31 -27.34
C THR A 87 -6.18 -0.60 -27.77
N GLU A 88 -5.88 -1.88 -27.96
CA GLU A 88 -6.75 -2.96 -28.39
C GLU A 88 -7.90 -3.16 -27.39
N SER A 89 -9.11 -3.40 -27.91
CA SER A 89 -10.33 -3.43 -27.09
C SER A 89 -10.29 -4.48 -25.98
N GLN A 90 -9.77 -5.67 -26.28
CA GLN A 90 -9.64 -6.77 -25.31
C GLN A 90 -8.67 -6.42 -24.18
N VAL A 91 -7.56 -5.74 -24.52
CA VAL A 91 -6.58 -5.31 -23.53
C VAL A 91 -7.17 -4.23 -22.64
N LYS A 92 -7.82 -3.21 -23.22
CA LYS A 92 -8.52 -2.17 -22.44
C LYS A 92 -9.55 -2.76 -21.49
N GLN A 93 -10.33 -3.75 -21.94
CA GLN A 93 -11.32 -4.41 -21.10
C GLN A 93 -10.68 -5.21 -19.96
N ALA A 94 -9.60 -5.95 -20.23
CA ALA A 94 -8.88 -6.69 -19.20
C ALA A 94 -8.24 -5.76 -18.16
N LEU A 95 -7.60 -4.67 -18.59
CA LEU A 95 -6.96 -3.70 -17.71
C LEU A 95 -7.97 -2.86 -16.90
N GLN A 96 -9.20 -2.68 -17.37
CA GLN A 96 -10.27 -2.08 -16.55
C GLN A 96 -10.64 -2.95 -15.34
N THR A 97 -10.48 -4.27 -15.45
CA THR A 97 -10.78 -5.22 -14.38
C THR A 97 -9.57 -5.56 -13.51
N TYR A 98 -8.35 -5.36 -14.03
CA TYR A 98 -7.12 -5.63 -13.31
C TYR A 98 -6.68 -4.39 -12.51
N LYS A 99 -6.71 -4.50 -11.19
CA LYS A 99 -6.16 -3.50 -10.27
C LYS A 99 -4.96 -4.13 -9.56
N PRO A 100 -3.71 -3.87 -10.01
CA PRO A 100 -2.53 -4.46 -9.38
C PRO A 100 -2.41 -4.05 -7.91
N TRP A 101 -2.94 -2.89 -7.58
CA TRP A 101 -3.03 -2.38 -6.23
C TRP A 101 -4.36 -1.65 -6.01
N ASN A 102 -4.84 -1.69 -4.78
CA ASN A 102 -6.11 -1.11 -4.33
C ASN A 102 -5.79 0.00 -3.32
N LEU A 103 -6.59 1.07 -3.26
CA LEU A 103 -6.42 2.32 -2.46
C LEU A 103 -5.81 3.53 -3.20
N GLU A 104 -6.17 3.76 -4.47
CA GLU A 104 -5.67 4.89 -5.29
C GLU A 104 -5.84 6.28 -4.66
N GLU A 105 -6.77 6.43 -3.71
CA GLU A 105 -6.92 7.65 -2.93
C GLU A 105 -5.63 8.08 -2.21
N ARG A 106 -4.71 7.14 -1.90
CA ARG A 106 -3.47 7.43 -1.16
C ARG A 106 -2.48 8.31 -1.94
N PHE A 107 -2.54 8.33 -3.27
CA PHE A 107 -1.64 9.15 -4.09
C PHE A 107 -2.22 10.51 -4.47
N ASN A 108 -3.51 10.55 -4.82
CA ASN A 108 -4.10 11.71 -5.49
C ASN A 108 -4.96 12.56 -4.56
N GLU A 109 -5.53 11.97 -3.51
CA GLU A 109 -6.67 12.55 -2.77
C GLU A 109 -6.45 12.60 -1.25
N TYR A 110 -5.36 12.03 -0.73
CA TYR A 110 -5.12 12.00 0.71
C TYR A 110 -4.60 13.35 1.24
N GLN A 111 -5.52 14.16 1.79
CA GLN A 111 -5.22 15.46 2.40
C GLN A 111 -5.16 15.40 3.95
N GLY A 112 -5.19 14.18 4.51
CA GLY A 112 -5.34 13.95 5.95
C GLY A 112 -4.31 14.65 6.83
N TYR A 113 -3.06 14.68 6.37
CA TYR A 113 -1.93 15.34 7.02
C TYR A 113 -1.78 16.82 6.65
N LYS A 114 -2.56 17.31 5.68
CA LYS A 114 -2.59 18.70 5.23
C LYS A 114 -3.71 19.49 5.91
N GLY A 115 -4.00 19.15 7.17
CA GLY A 115 -5.01 19.84 8.01
C GLY A 115 -6.47 19.61 7.61
N ASN A 116 -6.78 18.60 6.79
CA ASN A 116 -8.14 18.31 6.36
C ASN A 116 -8.57 16.90 6.77
N ASN A 117 -9.83 16.71 7.16
CA ASN A 117 -10.35 15.37 7.40
C ASN A 117 -10.36 14.55 6.09
N ALA A 118 -10.27 13.22 6.21
CA ALA A 118 -10.34 12.35 5.04
C ALA A 118 -11.68 12.49 4.30
N THR A 119 -11.61 12.77 3.00
CA THR A 119 -12.77 12.82 2.09
C THR A 119 -13.03 11.50 1.37
N GLN A 120 -12.02 10.62 1.36
CA GLN A 120 -12.09 9.24 0.87
C GLN A 120 -11.48 8.30 1.90
N PHE A 121 -12.05 7.11 2.02
CA PHE A 121 -11.47 6.03 2.80
C PHE A 121 -11.92 4.68 2.25
N ALA A 122 -10.97 3.76 2.05
CA ALA A 122 -11.23 2.42 1.53
C ALA A 122 -11.97 2.44 0.17
N ASN A 123 -11.53 3.31 -0.75
CA ASN A 123 -12.13 3.60 -2.06
C ASN A 123 -13.61 4.05 -1.98
N ARG A 124 -14.02 4.69 -0.89
CA ARG A 124 -15.39 5.17 -0.67
C ARG A 124 -15.36 6.63 -0.25
N GLN A 125 -16.34 7.39 -0.75
CA GLN A 125 -16.57 8.74 -0.26
C GLN A 125 -16.88 8.70 1.24
N VAL A 126 -16.20 9.54 2.00
CA VAL A 126 -16.47 9.73 3.43
C VAL A 126 -17.67 10.66 3.58
N VAL A 127 -18.63 10.26 4.40
CA VAL A 127 -19.79 11.09 4.77
C VAL A 127 -19.92 11.15 6.27
N GLU A 128 -20.26 12.33 6.79
CA GLU A 128 -20.57 12.49 8.20
C GLU A 128 -21.83 11.70 8.57
N LEU A 129 -21.74 10.92 9.64
CA LEU A 129 -22.91 10.28 10.22
C LEU A 129 -23.48 11.14 11.33
N ASP A 130 -24.51 11.92 10.99
CA ASP A 130 -25.44 12.41 11.99
C ASP A 130 -26.22 11.22 12.54
N VAL A 131 -26.13 10.98 13.85
CA VAL A 131 -26.84 9.89 14.55
C VAL A 131 -28.37 9.99 14.44
N ASN A 132 -28.91 11.12 13.96
CA ASN A 132 -30.33 11.28 13.66
C ASN A 132 -30.70 10.89 12.22
N VAL A 133 -29.72 10.60 11.36
CA VAL A 133 -29.91 10.26 9.95
C VAL A 133 -29.58 8.77 9.72
N SER A 134 -30.48 8.06 9.04
CA SER A 134 -30.31 6.62 8.78
C SER A 134 -29.17 6.33 7.81
N ILE A 135 -28.52 5.18 8.00
CA ILE A 135 -27.50 4.63 7.10
C ILE A 135 -28.17 4.18 5.79
N THR A 136 -27.96 4.94 4.71
CA THR A 136 -28.59 4.74 3.40
C THR A 136 -27.77 3.89 2.43
N GLU A 137 -26.45 4.01 2.40
CA GLU A 137 -25.56 3.35 1.45
C GLU A 137 -24.38 2.65 2.16
N PRO A 138 -24.67 1.66 3.03
CA PRO A 138 -23.71 1.09 3.98
C PRO A 138 -22.46 0.43 3.37
N THR A 139 -22.53 0.04 2.09
CA THR A 139 -21.42 -0.62 1.37
C THR A 139 -20.69 0.30 0.39
N LYS A 140 -21.29 1.45 0.03
CA LYS A 140 -20.73 2.39 -0.96
C LYS A 140 -20.07 3.61 -0.34
N LYS A 141 -20.36 3.90 0.93
CA LYS A 141 -19.84 5.05 1.67
C LYS A 141 -19.03 4.61 2.88
N ALA A 142 -18.03 5.41 3.24
CA ALA A 142 -17.37 5.35 4.54
C ALA A 142 -18.06 6.37 5.46
N TYR A 143 -18.50 5.93 6.63
CA TYR A 143 -19.23 6.80 7.56
C TYR A 143 -18.28 7.32 8.62
N ALA A 144 -18.20 8.64 8.76
CA ALA A 144 -17.39 9.31 9.77
C ALA A 144 -18.19 9.58 11.04
N LEU A 145 -17.57 9.32 12.19
CA LEU A 145 -17.99 9.79 13.50
C LEU A 145 -16.91 10.72 14.03
N ARG A 146 -17.20 12.02 14.04
CA ARG A 146 -16.31 13.06 14.57
C ARG A 146 -17.01 13.81 15.70
N CYS A 147 -16.24 14.32 16.66
CA CYS A 147 -16.75 15.10 17.79
C CYS A 147 -16.18 16.51 17.69
N GLU A 148 -17.00 17.52 18.00
CA GLU A 148 -16.50 18.89 18.13
C GLU A 148 -15.85 19.09 19.51
N HIS A 149 -14.91 20.02 19.60
CA HIS A 149 -14.36 20.44 20.88
C HIS A 149 -15.51 20.89 21.82
N TYR A 150 -15.46 20.47 23.09
CA TYR A 150 -16.40 20.81 24.16
C TYR A 150 -17.74 20.05 24.24
N GLU A 151 -17.97 19.00 23.44
CA GLU A 151 -19.17 18.14 23.59
C GLU A 151 -18.97 16.98 24.59
N TYR A 152 -19.21 17.22 25.89
CA TYR A 152 -19.04 16.19 26.93
C TYR A 152 -19.96 14.96 26.77
N ASP A 153 -21.24 15.17 26.44
CA ASP A 153 -22.27 14.12 26.32
C ASP A 153 -22.33 13.49 24.91
N ASN A 154 -21.52 13.96 23.98
CA ASN A 154 -21.51 13.51 22.58
C ASN A 154 -20.13 13.02 22.13
N ASN A 155 -19.34 12.50 23.06
CA ASN A 155 -18.05 11.87 22.76
C ASN A 155 -18.17 10.61 21.89
N LEU A 156 -17.03 10.17 21.37
CA LEU A 156 -16.97 9.12 20.36
C LEU A 156 -17.48 7.75 20.86
N PRO A 157 -17.16 7.29 22.09
CA PRO A 157 -17.78 6.09 22.67
C PRO A 157 -19.31 6.15 22.71
N SER A 158 -19.87 7.33 23.04
CA SER A 158 -21.33 7.54 23.05
C SER A 158 -21.92 7.51 21.65
N LYS A 159 -21.23 8.09 20.65
CA LYS A 159 -21.65 8.01 19.23
C LYS A 159 -21.61 6.57 18.70
N ILE A 160 -20.58 5.79 19.03
CA ILE A 160 -20.50 4.36 18.69
C ILE A 160 -21.64 3.58 19.35
N SER A 161 -22.01 3.91 20.59
CA SER A 161 -23.14 3.28 21.27
C SER A 161 -24.48 3.61 20.60
N LYS A 162 -24.69 4.85 20.16
CA LYS A 162 -25.88 5.26 19.39
C LYS A 162 -25.92 4.61 17.99
N LEU A 163 -24.76 4.41 17.35
CA LEU A 163 -24.64 3.75 16.05
C LEU A 163 -25.26 2.34 16.05
N GLN A 164 -25.13 1.60 17.16
CA GLN A 164 -25.68 0.24 17.29
C GLN A 164 -27.21 0.18 17.10
N GLN A 165 -27.91 1.30 17.31
CA GLN A 165 -29.36 1.41 17.19
C GLN A 165 -29.81 1.81 15.78
N GLN A 166 -28.88 2.13 14.88
CA GLN A 166 -29.19 2.57 13.53
C GLN A 166 -29.70 1.42 12.67
N HIS A 167 -30.73 1.72 11.88
CA HIS A 167 -31.16 0.82 10.82
C HIS A 167 -30.00 0.60 9.82
N ASN A 168 -29.84 -0.63 9.33
CA ASN A 168 -28.73 -1.07 8.46
C ASN A 168 -27.31 -1.05 9.07
N VAL A 169 -27.12 -0.83 10.38
CA VAL A 169 -25.76 -0.87 11.00
C VAL A 169 -25.00 -2.17 10.71
N HIS A 170 -25.68 -3.30 10.67
CA HIS A 170 -25.11 -4.62 10.34
C HIS A 170 -24.59 -4.75 8.91
N LYS A 171 -24.95 -3.83 8.00
CA LYS A 171 -24.46 -3.81 6.61
C LYS A 171 -23.26 -2.89 6.44
N LEU A 172 -22.98 -2.02 7.42
CA LEU A 172 -21.94 -0.99 7.35
C LEU A 172 -20.56 -1.63 7.12
N GLU A 173 -19.85 -1.18 6.08
CA GLU A 173 -18.55 -1.74 5.72
C GLU A 173 -17.36 -0.87 6.14
N ALA A 174 -17.50 0.44 6.24
CA ALA A 174 -16.38 1.35 6.48
C ALA A 174 -16.73 2.43 7.51
N LEU A 175 -15.87 2.58 8.52
CA LEU A 175 -16.03 3.55 9.60
C LEU A 175 -14.76 4.41 9.73
N VAL A 176 -14.95 5.71 9.84
CA VAL A 176 -13.89 6.70 10.12
C VAL A 176 -14.17 7.32 11.48
N LEU A 177 -13.18 7.38 12.33
CA LEU A 177 -13.28 7.81 13.72
C LEU A 177 -12.34 9.01 13.92
N GLY A 178 -12.91 10.19 14.18
CA GLY A 178 -12.15 11.42 14.49
C GLY A 178 -11.82 11.53 15.98
N LEU A 179 -11.84 12.76 16.48
CA LEU A 179 -11.48 13.09 17.88
C LEU A 179 -12.28 12.28 18.92
N TRP A 180 -11.58 11.72 19.92
CA TRP A 180 -12.13 10.79 20.92
C TRP A 180 -13.17 11.45 21.85
N ALA A 181 -12.78 12.62 22.37
CA ALA A 181 -13.43 13.39 23.42
C ALA A 181 -12.80 14.81 23.43
N GLU A 182 -13.02 15.61 24.48
CA GLU A 182 -12.27 16.85 24.66
C GLU A 182 -10.76 16.56 24.57
N ALA A 183 -10.09 17.24 23.64
CA ALA A 183 -8.66 17.13 23.42
C ALA A 183 -7.93 17.47 24.73
N SER A 184 -7.42 16.43 25.39
CA SER A 184 -6.60 16.56 26.58
C SER A 184 -5.51 15.51 26.55
N GLU A 185 -4.32 15.90 26.97
CA GLU A 185 -3.11 15.06 27.00
C GLU A 185 -3.25 13.81 27.89
N ASN A 186 -4.35 13.67 28.64
CA ASN A 186 -4.57 12.56 29.56
C ASN A 186 -5.57 11.51 29.05
N ILE A 187 -6.12 11.69 27.84
CA ILE A 187 -7.11 10.78 27.26
C ILE A 187 -6.50 10.10 26.04
N ASP A 188 -6.40 8.77 26.10
CA ASP A 188 -6.00 7.94 24.98
C ASP A 188 -7.21 7.32 24.24
N SER A 189 -6.94 6.56 23.17
CA SER A 189 -7.99 5.90 22.40
C SER A 189 -8.64 4.68 23.07
N SER A 190 -8.24 4.27 24.29
CA SER A 190 -8.67 3.00 24.90
C SER A 190 -10.19 2.86 25.01
N ASN A 191 -10.89 3.95 25.37
CA ASN A 191 -12.35 3.95 25.47
C ASN A 191 -13.02 3.83 24.08
N VAL A 192 -12.40 4.36 23.03
CA VAL A 192 -12.87 4.23 21.64
C VAL A 192 -12.66 2.80 21.15
N ILE A 193 -11.48 2.22 21.40
CA ILE A 193 -11.18 0.81 21.10
C ILE A 193 -12.19 -0.11 21.79
N ALA A 194 -12.43 0.09 23.10
CA ALA A 194 -13.39 -0.70 23.87
C ALA A 194 -14.81 -0.56 23.34
N ALA A 195 -15.25 0.67 23.00
CA ALA A 195 -16.57 0.90 22.42
C ALA A 195 -16.76 0.18 21.08
N LEU A 196 -15.74 0.21 20.21
CA LEU A 196 -15.78 -0.49 18.92
C LEU A 196 -15.79 -2.01 19.11
N VAL A 197 -15.00 -2.56 20.02
CA VAL A 197 -15.01 -4.00 20.34
C VAL A 197 -16.36 -4.44 20.92
N ASN A 198 -16.99 -3.61 21.75
CA ASN A 198 -18.33 -3.90 22.29
C ASN A 198 -19.42 -3.86 21.21
N ALA A 199 -19.24 -3.06 20.16
CA ALA A 199 -20.18 -2.96 19.04
C ALA A 199 -20.07 -4.11 18.02
N ARG A 200 -19.15 -5.06 18.19
CA ARG A 200 -18.85 -6.13 17.21
C ARG A 200 -20.05 -6.96 16.77
N GLU A 201 -21.02 -7.18 17.65
CA GLU A 201 -22.22 -7.98 17.36
C GLU A 201 -23.23 -7.21 16.47
N TYR A 202 -23.10 -5.88 16.39
CA TYR A 202 -23.92 -5.01 15.56
C TYR A 202 -23.23 -4.64 14.25
N LEU A 203 -21.90 -4.45 14.27
CA LEU A 203 -21.07 -4.07 13.13
C LEU A 203 -20.53 -5.30 12.36
N THR A 204 -21.42 -6.25 12.07
CA THR A 204 -21.04 -7.59 11.59
C THR A 204 -20.42 -7.64 10.19
N ASN A 205 -20.62 -6.61 9.36
CA ASN A 205 -20.04 -6.49 8.01
C ASN A 205 -18.91 -5.46 7.92
N LEU A 206 -18.35 -5.02 9.05
CA LEU A 206 -17.28 -4.01 9.07
C LEU A 206 -15.99 -4.57 8.45
N LYS A 207 -15.50 -3.88 7.42
CA LYS A 207 -14.33 -4.25 6.61
C LYS A 207 -13.21 -3.21 6.64
N ALA A 208 -13.51 -1.96 6.96
CA ALA A 208 -12.50 -0.90 7.00
C ALA A 208 -12.71 0.02 8.21
N VAL A 209 -11.64 0.29 8.94
CA VAL A 209 -11.66 1.23 10.07
C VAL A 209 -10.47 2.18 9.98
N PHE A 210 -10.75 3.48 10.04
CA PHE A 210 -9.75 4.52 10.26
C PHE A 210 -9.95 5.11 11.65
N ILE A 211 -8.92 5.02 12.49
CA ILE A 211 -8.87 5.52 13.86
C ILE A 211 -7.97 6.76 13.90
N GLY A 212 -8.51 7.90 14.33
CA GLY A 212 -7.74 9.12 14.52
C GLY A 212 -7.74 10.03 13.30
N ASP A 213 -8.84 10.12 12.56
CA ASP A 213 -9.02 11.16 11.53
C ASP A 213 -9.19 12.55 12.17
N ILE A 214 -8.13 12.98 12.84
CA ILE A 214 -7.99 14.19 13.66
C ILE A 214 -7.05 15.12 12.90
N VAL A 215 -7.51 16.32 12.59
CA VAL A 215 -6.70 17.32 11.87
C VAL A 215 -5.81 18.12 12.82
N SER A 216 -4.75 18.74 12.30
CA SER A 216 -3.83 19.57 13.09
C SER A 216 -4.54 20.68 13.87
N ASP A 217 -5.58 21.27 13.30
CA ASP A 217 -6.38 22.32 13.96
C ASP A 217 -7.18 21.79 15.18
N GLU A 218 -7.45 20.47 15.22
CA GLU A 218 -8.09 19.81 16.36
C GLU A 218 -7.04 19.34 17.38
N PHE A 219 -6.03 18.61 16.90
CA PHE A 219 -4.95 18.08 17.69
C PHE A 219 -3.78 17.67 16.79
N GLU A 220 -2.61 18.22 17.07
CA GLU A 220 -1.34 17.88 16.43
C GLU A 220 -1.05 16.36 16.50
N ILE A 221 -0.50 15.79 15.44
CA ILE A 221 -0.35 14.33 15.26
C ILE A 221 0.57 13.71 16.30
N SER A 222 1.60 14.47 16.75
CA SER A 222 2.53 14.06 17.80
C SER A 222 1.86 13.94 19.17
N TRP A 223 0.76 14.66 19.38
CA TRP A 223 0.01 14.66 20.63
C TRP A 223 -1.10 13.61 20.65
N ILE A 224 -1.46 13.02 19.50
CA ILE A 224 -2.52 12.00 19.43
C ILE A 224 -2.09 10.73 20.18
N ARG A 225 -2.63 10.57 21.39
CA ARG A 225 -2.45 9.39 22.24
C ARG A 225 -3.33 8.23 21.79
N GLN A 226 -2.68 7.22 21.23
CA GLN A 226 -3.25 5.91 20.95
C GLN A 226 -3.16 4.98 22.16
N SER A 227 -3.64 3.75 21.96
CA SER A 227 -3.64 2.65 22.91
C SER A 227 -3.38 1.34 22.16
N ASP A 228 -3.54 0.19 22.81
CA ASP A 228 -3.50 -1.10 22.12
C ASP A 228 -4.71 -1.27 21.20
N VAL A 229 -4.47 -1.22 19.89
CA VAL A 229 -5.50 -1.35 18.85
C VAL A 229 -5.71 -2.81 18.42
N SER A 230 -4.86 -3.75 18.89
CA SER A 230 -4.99 -5.18 18.57
C SER A 230 -6.35 -5.83 18.88
N PRO A 231 -7.14 -5.39 19.88
CA PRO A 231 -8.48 -5.94 20.12
C PRO A 231 -9.44 -5.79 18.93
N ILE A 232 -9.28 -4.77 18.09
CA ILE A 232 -10.13 -4.55 16.90
C ILE A 232 -9.93 -5.69 15.90
N LEU A 233 -8.69 -6.07 15.64
CA LEU A 233 -8.36 -7.18 14.74
C LEU A 233 -8.98 -8.51 15.23
N ARG A 234 -9.10 -8.70 16.55
CA ARG A 234 -9.76 -9.89 17.11
C ARG A 234 -11.28 -9.81 17.03
N ALA A 235 -11.85 -8.62 17.18
CA ALA A 235 -13.29 -8.39 17.19
C ALA A 235 -13.92 -8.48 15.79
N TYR A 236 -13.16 -8.12 14.74
CA TYR A 236 -13.66 -8.02 13.37
C TYR A 236 -12.90 -8.95 12.41
N PRO A 237 -13.21 -10.25 12.36
CA PRO A 237 -12.46 -11.23 11.58
C PRO A 237 -12.53 -11.05 10.05
N GLN A 238 -13.43 -10.18 9.57
CA GLN A 238 -13.59 -9.80 8.17
C GLN A 238 -12.95 -8.44 7.85
N LEU A 239 -12.22 -7.84 8.79
CA LEU A 239 -11.56 -6.55 8.57
C LEU A 239 -10.47 -6.67 7.49
N GLU A 240 -10.60 -5.83 6.47
CA GLU A 240 -9.68 -5.76 5.34
C GLU A 240 -8.71 -4.58 5.43
N ILE A 241 -9.11 -3.47 6.04
CA ILE A 241 -8.30 -2.24 6.12
C ILE A 241 -8.31 -1.70 7.54
N LEU A 242 -7.12 -1.48 8.10
CA LEU A 242 -6.94 -0.75 9.36
C LEU A 242 -5.98 0.43 9.12
N GLN A 243 -6.47 1.64 9.33
CA GLN A 243 -5.67 2.86 9.34
C GLN A 243 -5.69 3.46 10.75
N VAL A 244 -4.52 3.87 11.24
CA VAL A 244 -4.37 4.51 12.55
C VAL A 244 -3.49 5.74 12.40
N ARG A 245 -3.92 6.87 12.97
CA ARG A 245 -3.13 8.10 13.03
C ARG A 245 -2.83 8.48 14.48
N GLY A 246 -1.59 8.86 14.75
CA GLY A 246 -1.05 9.11 16.10
C GLY A 246 -0.15 7.97 16.56
N GLY A 247 1.03 8.32 17.08
CA GLY A 247 2.06 7.36 17.48
C GLY A 247 2.17 7.11 18.98
N ASP A 248 1.87 8.10 19.82
CA ASP A 248 2.07 7.98 21.28
C ASP A 248 1.17 6.87 21.86
N GLY A 249 1.75 5.93 22.60
CA GLY A 249 1.03 4.80 23.19
C GLY A 249 0.45 3.78 22.20
N LEU A 250 0.69 3.90 20.89
CA LEU A 250 0.21 2.95 19.89
C LEU A 250 0.83 1.57 20.14
N GLN A 251 -0.02 0.55 20.24
CA GLN A 251 0.43 -0.83 20.44
C GLN A 251 -0.41 -1.82 19.64
N PHE A 252 0.22 -2.95 19.34
CA PHE A 252 -0.38 -4.14 18.78
C PHE A 252 0.04 -5.37 19.59
N SER A 253 -0.62 -5.62 20.72
CA SER A 253 -0.23 -6.67 21.65
C SER A 253 -0.29 -8.08 21.02
N PRO A 254 0.82 -8.84 20.95
CA PRO A 254 0.86 -10.19 20.38
C PRO A 254 0.22 -11.25 21.31
N PRO A 255 -0.19 -12.42 20.79
CA PRO A 255 -0.17 -12.80 19.38
C PRO A 255 -1.35 -12.21 18.60
N ILE A 256 -1.10 -11.86 17.34
CA ILE A 256 -2.12 -11.39 16.40
C ILE A 256 -2.02 -12.21 15.11
N LYS A 257 -3.14 -12.79 14.70
CA LYS A 257 -3.32 -13.41 13.40
C LYS A 257 -4.60 -12.86 12.77
N HIS A 258 -4.51 -12.33 11.55
CA HIS A 258 -5.67 -11.83 10.82
C HIS A 258 -5.62 -12.27 9.35
N ASN A 259 -6.56 -13.13 8.95
CA ASN A 259 -6.52 -13.77 7.63
C ASN A 259 -7.05 -12.88 6.49
N HIS A 260 -7.72 -11.78 6.81
CA HIS A 260 -8.37 -10.93 5.80
C HIS A 260 -7.82 -9.49 5.76
N LEU A 261 -6.86 -9.14 6.62
CA LEU A 261 -6.33 -7.78 6.65
C LEU A 261 -5.42 -7.61 5.42
N LYS A 262 -5.84 -6.75 4.50
CA LYS A 262 -5.16 -6.43 3.25
C LYS A 262 -4.35 -5.15 3.33
N ALA A 263 -4.77 -4.18 4.14
CA ALA A 263 -4.04 -2.94 4.35
C ALA A 263 -3.86 -2.61 5.83
N LEU A 264 -2.63 -2.27 6.20
CA LEU A 264 -2.27 -1.67 7.48
C LEU A 264 -1.55 -0.35 7.22
N ILE A 265 -2.13 0.75 7.69
CA ILE A 265 -1.60 2.11 7.52
C ILE A 265 -1.42 2.73 8.90
N VAL A 266 -0.20 3.18 9.21
CA VAL A 266 0.16 3.80 10.48
C VAL A 266 0.80 5.16 10.19
N GLU A 267 0.10 6.22 10.58
CA GLU A 267 0.49 7.62 10.35
C GLU A 267 0.92 8.25 11.67
N THR A 268 2.18 8.69 11.76
CA THR A 268 2.74 9.25 12.99
C THR A 268 3.71 10.38 12.70
N GLY A 269 3.87 11.28 13.67
CA GLY A 269 5.00 12.23 13.74
C GLY A 269 6.27 11.62 14.35
N GLY A 270 6.15 10.43 14.95
CA GLY A 270 7.25 9.64 15.52
C GLY A 270 6.78 8.22 15.83
N LEU A 271 7.28 7.24 15.08
CA LEU A 271 6.89 5.82 15.22
C LEU A 271 7.89 5.09 16.10
N SER A 272 7.40 4.37 17.11
CA SER A 272 8.25 3.58 17.98
C SER A 272 8.68 2.26 17.34
N ARG A 273 9.92 1.86 17.58
CA ARG A 273 10.49 0.60 17.14
C ARG A 273 9.79 -0.61 17.74
N ASP A 274 9.27 -0.47 18.95
CA ASP A 274 8.44 -1.49 19.59
C ASP A 274 7.16 -1.73 18.80
N THR A 275 6.53 -0.67 18.27
CA THR A 275 5.36 -0.79 17.39
C THR A 275 5.72 -1.50 16.09
N VAL A 276 6.83 -1.12 15.45
CA VAL A 276 7.32 -1.80 14.23
C VAL A 276 7.60 -3.28 14.50
N ALA A 277 8.27 -3.60 15.61
CA ALA A 277 8.54 -4.99 16.01
C ALA A 277 7.23 -5.76 16.27
N GLN A 278 6.22 -5.16 16.87
CA GLN A 278 4.91 -5.77 17.08
C GLN A 278 4.19 -6.04 15.75
N ILE A 279 4.21 -5.10 14.80
CA ILE A 279 3.67 -5.28 13.45
C ILE A 279 4.37 -6.45 12.74
N CYS A 280 5.71 -6.47 12.79
CA CYS A 280 6.54 -7.55 12.24
C CYS A 280 6.31 -8.90 12.94
N ASN A 281 5.76 -8.94 14.15
CA ASN A 281 5.42 -10.17 14.85
C ASN A 281 4.01 -10.69 14.55
N MET A 282 3.17 -9.93 13.86
CA MET A 282 1.84 -10.39 13.46
C MET A 282 1.90 -11.46 12.36
N ASN A 283 0.83 -12.25 12.24
CA ASN A 283 0.59 -13.16 11.13
C ASN A 283 -0.54 -12.59 10.25
N LEU A 284 -0.16 -11.88 9.18
CA LEU A 284 -1.07 -11.19 8.25
C LEU A 284 -0.88 -11.75 6.83
N PRO A 285 -1.37 -12.98 6.54
CA PRO A 285 -1.08 -13.66 5.29
C PRO A 285 -1.75 -12.99 4.08
N ALA A 286 -2.77 -12.15 4.28
CA ALA A 286 -3.45 -11.42 3.21
C ALA A 286 -2.95 -9.98 3.03
N LEU A 287 -1.91 -9.55 3.76
CA LEU A 287 -1.45 -8.16 3.70
C LEU A 287 -0.84 -7.86 2.32
N GLU A 288 -1.43 -6.88 1.64
CA GLU A 288 -1.07 -6.39 0.32
C GLU A 288 -0.51 -4.96 0.37
N HIS A 289 -0.89 -4.18 1.38
CA HIS A 289 -0.50 -2.79 1.57
C HIS A 289 0.01 -2.57 3.00
N LEU A 290 1.27 -2.17 3.13
CA LEU A 290 1.85 -1.71 4.39
C LEU A 290 2.35 -0.28 4.20
N GLU A 291 1.88 0.64 5.03
CA GLU A 291 2.33 2.03 5.05
C GLU A 291 2.68 2.43 6.49
N LEU A 292 3.95 2.82 6.70
CA LEU A 292 4.48 3.25 7.98
C LEU A 292 5.09 4.64 7.82
N TRP A 293 4.67 5.58 8.67
CA TRP A 293 5.24 6.91 8.76
C TRP A 293 6.17 6.96 9.96
N PHE A 294 7.48 7.07 9.72
CA PHE A 294 8.46 6.95 10.80
C PHE A 294 8.57 8.20 11.67
N GLY A 295 8.31 9.37 11.09
CA GLY A 295 8.49 10.65 11.75
C GLY A 295 9.94 10.97 12.07
N CYS A 296 10.15 11.73 13.14
CA CYS A 296 11.47 12.04 13.68
C CYS A 296 11.55 11.81 15.20
N GLU A 297 12.78 11.87 15.70
CA GLU A 297 13.08 11.62 17.11
C GLU A 297 12.51 12.67 18.07
N ASP A 298 12.38 13.91 17.62
CA ASP A 298 11.84 15.03 18.42
C ASP A 298 10.39 14.80 18.84
N TYR A 299 9.64 13.97 18.11
CA TYR A 299 8.24 13.64 18.38
C TYR A 299 8.02 12.16 18.73
N GLY A 300 9.05 11.53 19.31
CA GLY A 300 8.95 10.20 19.92
C GLY A 300 9.32 9.02 19.00
N GLY A 301 9.79 9.28 17.78
CA GLY A 301 10.33 8.26 16.91
C GLY A 301 11.67 7.72 17.42
N ASP A 302 11.85 6.40 17.43
CA ASP A 302 13.13 5.76 17.80
C ASP A 302 13.52 4.62 16.85
N CYS A 303 12.89 4.60 15.67
CA CYS A 303 13.21 3.68 14.58
C CYS A 303 14.45 4.11 13.81
N TRP A 304 15.20 3.11 13.34
CA TRP A 304 16.28 3.25 12.36
C TRP A 304 16.13 2.19 11.26
N VAL A 305 17.03 2.23 10.27
CA VAL A 305 16.96 1.33 9.10
C VAL A 305 16.89 -0.15 9.48
N GLU A 306 17.56 -0.55 10.58
CA GLU A 306 17.57 -1.93 11.04
C GLU A 306 16.19 -2.44 11.46
N ASP A 307 15.32 -1.56 11.95
CA ASP A 307 13.96 -1.91 12.36
C ASP A 307 13.07 -2.25 11.14
N THR A 308 13.48 -1.85 9.93
CA THR A 308 12.81 -2.20 8.67
C THR A 308 13.22 -3.58 8.12
N HIS A 309 14.37 -4.12 8.57
CA HIS A 309 14.93 -5.37 8.03
C HIS A 309 13.98 -6.57 8.07
N PRO A 310 13.16 -6.77 9.13
CA PRO A 310 12.19 -7.85 9.14
C PRO A 310 11.14 -7.74 8.01
N ILE A 311 10.83 -6.54 7.56
CA ILE A 311 9.88 -6.30 6.47
C ILE A 311 10.57 -6.59 5.13
N ILE A 312 11.76 -6.01 4.92
CA ILE A 312 12.39 -6.01 3.60
C ILE A 312 13.23 -7.27 3.31
N PHE A 313 13.74 -8.00 4.31
CA PHE A 313 14.57 -9.19 4.08
C PHE A 313 13.91 -10.52 4.44
N ALA A 314 12.91 -10.55 5.33
CA ALA A 314 12.42 -11.79 5.91
C ALA A 314 11.16 -12.36 5.25
N ASP A 315 10.75 -11.86 4.07
CA ASP A 315 9.52 -12.26 3.36
C ASP A 315 8.29 -12.34 4.29
N LYS A 316 8.19 -11.35 5.19
CA LYS A 316 7.26 -11.37 6.32
C LYS A 316 5.80 -11.34 5.88
N PHE A 317 5.54 -10.64 4.78
CA PHE A 317 4.23 -10.40 4.21
C PHE A 317 4.22 -10.90 2.76
N PRO A 318 3.90 -12.18 2.52
CA PRO A 318 4.14 -12.82 1.23
C PRO A 318 3.29 -12.27 0.08
N ASN A 319 2.19 -11.57 0.39
CA ASN A 319 1.30 -10.93 -0.59
C ASN A 319 1.52 -9.42 -0.73
N LEU A 320 2.56 -8.88 -0.09
CA LEU A 320 2.81 -7.44 -0.07
C LEU A 320 3.07 -6.92 -1.47
N THR A 321 2.27 -5.93 -1.88
CA THR A 321 2.30 -5.31 -3.21
C THR A 321 2.64 -3.83 -3.12
N TYR A 322 2.31 -3.18 -2.01
CA TYR A 322 2.68 -1.80 -1.71
C TYR A 322 3.44 -1.74 -0.40
N LEU A 323 4.61 -1.08 -0.43
CA LEU A 323 5.41 -0.77 0.74
C LEU A 323 5.66 0.74 0.79
N GLY A 324 5.05 1.40 1.76
CA GLY A 324 5.32 2.78 2.12
C GLY A 324 6.17 2.86 3.37
N LEU A 325 7.40 3.35 3.23
CA LEU A 325 8.31 3.70 4.31
C LEU A 325 8.47 5.22 4.30
N ARG A 326 7.39 5.89 4.66
CA ARG A 326 7.17 7.31 4.40
C ARG A 326 7.62 8.14 5.60
N ASN A 327 7.67 9.45 5.36
CA ASN A 327 7.84 10.43 6.43
C ASN A 327 9.04 10.11 7.34
N SER A 328 10.18 9.73 6.77
CA SER A 328 11.31 9.19 7.54
C SER A 328 12.49 10.16 7.61
N GLN A 329 13.07 10.32 8.79
CA GLN A 329 14.33 11.05 9.00
C GLN A 329 15.57 10.33 8.44
N PHE A 330 15.49 9.02 8.15
CA PHE A 330 16.59 8.17 7.68
C PHE A 330 16.30 7.58 6.29
N SER A 331 15.81 8.42 5.37
CA SER A 331 15.32 7.98 4.06
C SER A 331 16.42 7.49 3.12
N ASP A 332 17.64 8.05 3.21
CA ASP A 332 18.78 7.59 2.40
C ASP A 332 19.20 6.17 2.81
N GLU A 333 19.22 5.90 4.11
CA GLU A 333 19.53 4.58 4.66
C GLU A 333 18.50 3.54 4.24
N ILE A 334 17.21 3.92 4.22
CA ILE A 334 16.14 3.06 3.69
C ILE A 334 16.38 2.74 2.21
N ALA A 335 16.70 3.74 1.38
CA ALA A 335 16.97 3.54 -0.03
C ALA A 335 18.14 2.56 -0.24
N SER A 336 19.25 2.77 0.48
CA SER A 336 20.43 1.90 0.43
C SER A 336 20.14 0.46 0.86
N ALA A 337 19.32 0.27 1.90
CA ALA A 337 18.92 -1.06 2.35
C ALA A 337 18.01 -1.76 1.33
N ILE A 338 17.02 -1.05 0.77
CA ILE A 338 16.03 -1.61 -0.14
C ILE A 338 16.65 -2.13 -1.44
N VAL A 339 17.63 -1.44 -2.01
CA VAL A 339 18.23 -1.86 -3.29
C VAL A 339 19.00 -3.19 -3.18
N THR A 340 19.34 -3.61 -1.97
CA THR A 340 19.96 -4.91 -1.67
C THR A 340 18.94 -5.98 -1.24
N SER A 341 17.69 -5.59 -1.07
CA SER A 341 16.63 -6.44 -0.50
C SER A 341 15.85 -7.21 -1.57
N PRO A 342 15.39 -8.43 -1.26
CA PRO A 342 14.53 -9.20 -2.16
C PRO A 342 13.13 -8.59 -2.33
N ILE A 343 12.74 -7.60 -1.50
CA ILE A 343 11.37 -7.06 -1.45
C ILE A 343 10.92 -6.44 -2.78
N LEU A 344 11.85 -5.87 -3.55
CA LEU A 344 11.59 -5.26 -4.87
C LEU A 344 11.03 -6.26 -5.89
N ASN A 345 11.31 -7.56 -5.69
CA ASN A 345 10.75 -8.61 -6.51
C ASN A 345 9.27 -8.89 -6.19
N SER A 346 8.82 -8.56 -4.98
CA SER A 346 7.47 -8.84 -4.49
C SER A 346 6.54 -7.63 -4.67
N ILE A 347 7.01 -6.42 -4.36
CA ILE A 347 6.18 -5.21 -4.39
C ILE A 347 6.07 -4.61 -5.80
N SER A 348 4.93 -4.00 -6.10
CA SER A 348 4.70 -3.20 -7.31
C SER A 348 4.89 -1.71 -7.05
N VAL A 349 4.72 -1.27 -5.80
CA VAL A 349 4.85 0.13 -5.42
C VAL A 349 5.79 0.28 -4.25
N LEU A 350 6.80 1.14 -4.43
CA LEU A 350 7.67 1.63 -3.37
C LEU A 350 7.36 3.11 -3.11
N ASP A 351 6.99 3.45 -1.89
CA ASP A 351 6.72 4.82 -1.47
C ASP A 351 7.69 5.26 -0.36
N LEU A 352 8.60 6.17 -0.72
CA LEU A 352 9.58 6.83 0.15
C LEU A 352 9.27 8.32 0.27
N SER A 353 8.01 8.72 0.06
CA SER A 353 7.62 10.12 0.09
C SER A 353 7.65 10.73 1.50
N MET A 354 7.61 12.06 1.55
CA MET A 354 7.52 12.87 2.79
C MET A 354 8.75 12.78 3.69
N GLY A 355 9.82 12.14 3.23
CA GLY A 355 11.00 11.87 4.03
C GLY A 355 12.09 12.92 3.87
N THR A 356 13.30 12.45 4.09
CA THR A 356 14.54 13.21 3.99
C THR A 356 15.39 12.77 2.81
N LEU A 357 14.89 12.01 1.81
CA LEU A 357 15.71 11.44 0.75
C LEU A 357 16.48 12.54 -0.02
N SER A 358 17.79 12.39 -0.15
CA SER A 358 18.65 13.26 -0.96
C SER A 358 19.03 12.60 -2.28
N ASP A 359 19.70 13.37 -3.14
CA ASP A 359 20.38 12.85 -4.33
C ASP A 359 21.32 11.67 -4.01
N ALA A 360 22.00 11.67 -2.86
CA ALA A 360 22.91 10.57 -2.50
C ALA A 360 22.13 9.26 -2.27
N GLY A 361 21.01 9.29 -1.56
CA GLY A 361 20.15 8.12 -1.38
C GLY A 361 19.41 7.73 -2.66
N ALA A 362 18.99 8.71 -3.47
CA ALA A 362 18.33 8.46 -4.74
C ALA A 362 19.25 7.84 -5.81
N GLU A 363 20.55 8.11 -5.75
CA GLU A 363 21.55 7.48 -6.63
C GLU A 363 21.61 5.96 -6.43
N ASP A 364 21.41 5.46 -5.20
CA ASP A 364 21.30 4.01 -4.95
C ASP A 364 20.10 3.41 -5.70
N LEU A 365 18.94 4.09 -5.65
CA LEU A 365 17.73 3.68 -6.38
C LEU A 365 17.96 3.70 -7.89
N LEU A 366 18.56 4.77 -8.40
CA LEU A 366 18.85 4.95 -9.83
C LEU A 366 19.72 3.83 -10.39
N ASN A 367 20.70 3.36 -9.60
CA ASN A 367 21.64 2.31 -9.99
C ASN A 367 21.11 0.87 -9.77
N CYS A 368 19.89 0.72 -9.25
CA CYS A 368 19.28 -0.58 -9.02
C CYS A 368 18.33 -0.96 -10.16
N GLU A 369 18.71 -1.96 -10.98
CA GLU A 369 17.91 -2.42 -12.11
C GLU A 369 16.47 -2.81 -11.68
N ALA A 370 16.32 -3.40 -10.49
CA ALA A 370 15.04 -3.88 -9.98
C ALA A 370 13.98 -2.77 -9.78
N ILE A 371 14.40 -1.51 -9.64
CA ILE A 371 13.50 -0.35 -9.58
C ILE A 371 12.69 -0.21 -10.88
N ASN A 372 13.29 -0.52 -12.04
CA ASN A 372 12.60 -0.51 -13.33
C ASN A 372 11.49 -1.56 -13.45
N TYR A 373 11.39 -2.48 -12.51
CA TYR A 373 10.30 -3.45 -12.52
C TYR A 373 9.08 -2.93 -11.78
N LEU A 374 9.22 -1.91 -10.91
CA LEU A 374 8.10 -1.33 -10.14
C LEU A 374 7.08 -0.68 -11.09
N ASP A 375 5.81 -0.67 -10.67
CA ASP A 375 4.78 0.12 -11.33
C ASP A 375 4.92 1.61 -10.95
N ILE A 376 5.22 1.88 -9.68
CA ILE A 376 5.35 3.24 -9.12
C ILE A 376 6.54 3.30 -8.16
N LEU A 377 7.36 4.34 -8.33
CA LEU A 377 8.32 4.82 -7.35
C LEU A 377 7.87 6.21 -6.89
N ASN A 378 7.43 6.33 -5.64
CA ASN A 378 7.06 7.61 -5.05
C ASN A 378 8.19 8.16 -4.18
N VAL A 379 8.74 9.30 -4.59
CA VAL A 379 9.79 10.05 -3.91
C VAL A 379 9.37 11.53 -3.74
N SER A 380 8.08 11.83 -3.78
CA SER A 380 7.55 13.19 -3.56
C SER A 380 7.86 13.70 -2.15
N GLU A 381 7.90 15.02 -1.97
CA GLU A 381 8.12 15.63 -0.66
C GLU A 381 9.44 15.20 0.03
N ASN A 382 10.53 15.13 -0.74
CA ASN A 382 11.89 14.86 -0.28
C ASN A 382 12.83 16.06 -0.58
N PHE A 383 14.15 15.86 -0.64
CA PHE A 383 15.16 16.88 -0.93
C PHE A 383 15.96 16.50 -2.18
N LEU A 384 15.27 16.16 -3.27
CA LEU A 384 15.91 15.81 -4.54
C LEU A 384 16.10 17.03 -5.44
N SER A 385 17.27 17.13 -6.08
CA SER A 385 17.52 18.14 -7.10
C SER A 385 16.74 17.87 -8.38
N GLU A 386 16.50 18.91 -9.18
CA GLU A 386 15.89 18.76 -10.51
C GLU A 386 16.68 17.79 -11.40
N GLU A 387 18.02 17.80 -11.32
CA GLU A 387 18.89 16.88 -12.08
C GLU A 387 18.64 15.42 -11.68
N MET A 388 18.52 15.14 -10.38
CA MET A 388 18.22 13.80 -9.91
C MET A 388 16.82 13.35 -10.32
N ILE A 389 15.82 14.24 -10.25
CA ILE A 389 14.46 13.94 -10.69
C ILE A 389 14.42 13.61 -12.19
N ASP A 390 15.16 14.34 -13.02
CA ASP A 390 15.28 14.05 -14.46
C ASP A 390 15.91 12.67 -14.71
N LYS A 391 16.94 12.31 -13.95
CA LYS A 391 17.57 10.97 -14.02
C LYS A 391 16.58 9.88 -13.63
N LEU A 392 15.90 10.01 -12.49
CA LEU A 392 14.89 9.04 -12.04
C LEU A 392 13.74 8.91 -13.06
N SER A 393 13.30 10.02 -13.65
CA SER A 393 12.24 10.04 -14.65
C SER A 393 12.60 9.31 -15.96
N SER A 394 13.89 9.00 -16.17
CA SER A 394 14.35 8.20 -17.31
C SER A 394 14.25 6.68 -17.11
N LEU A 395 13.94 6.23 -15.89
CA LEU A 395 13.73 4.82 -15.56
C LEU A 395 12.41 4.29 -16.16
N ASP A 396 12.32 2.97 -16.38
CA ASP A 396 11.11 2.29 -16.86
C ASP A 396 10.09 2.04 -15.73
N VAL A 397 9.85 3.06 -14.90
CA VAL A 397 8.90 3.07 -13.78
C VAL A 397 8.15 4.41 -13.76
N ARG A 398 6.90 4.43 -13.30
CA ARG A 398 6.22 5.70 -13.04
C ARG A 398 6.81 6.35 -11.79
N VAL A 399 7.62 7.38 -11.98
CA VAL A 399 8.14 8.20 -10.87
C VAL A 399 7.13 9.28 -10.47
N ILE A 400 6.90 9.43 -9.17
CA ILE A 400 6.17 10.54 -8.56
C ILE A 400 7.18 11.31 -7.70
N ALA A 401 7.48 12.56 -8.07
CA ALA A 401 8.56 13.35 -7.45
C ALA A 401 8.17 14.82 -7.20
N ASN A 402 6.88 15.12 -7.11
CA ASN A 402 6.37 16.47 -6.84
C ASN A 402 6.73 16.97 -5.43
N ASP A 403 6.61 18.29 -5.24
CA ASP A 403 6.68 18.96 -3.94
C ASP A 403 8.00 18.76 -3.17
N GLN A 404 9.15 18.73 -3.86
CA GLN A 404 10.47 18.68 -3.22
C GLN A 404 10.72 19.92 -2.34
N LYS A 405 11.47 19.71 -1.27
CA LYS A 405 11.91 20.70 -0.28
C LYS A 405 13.33 21.16 -0.60
N GLU A 406 13.63 22.40 -0.25
CA GLU A 406 14.98 22.96 -0.33
C GLU A 406 15.68 22.83 1.03
N GLU A 407 17.00 22.58 1.01
CA GLU A 407 17.79 22.69 2.23
C GLU A 407 17.94 24.16 2.61
N GLU A 408 17.62 24.53 3.85
CA GLU A 408 17.77 25.91 4.32
C GLU A 408 19.25 26.23 4.61
N ASP A 409 19.91 26.95 3.69
CA ASP A 409 21.31 27.39 3.77
C ASP A 409 21.65 28.26 5.02
N ASP A 410 20.66 28.94 5.59
CA ASP A 410 20.83 29.94 6.67
C ASP A 410 20.63 29.37 8.09
N SER A 411 20.40 28.07 8.23
CA SER A 411 20.28 27.41 9.54
C SER A 411 21.66 26.99 10.07
N TYR A 412 21.91 27.18 11.37
CA TYR A 412 23.11 26.64 12.04
C TYR A 412 23.18 25.10 12.02
N ILE A 413 22.16 24.44 11.47
CA ILE A 413 22.01 22.99 11.35
C ILE A 413 21.43 22.71 9.96
N HIS A 414 22.27 22.44 8.95
CA HIS A 414 21.83 21.79 7.71
C HIS A 414 21.03 20.54 8.10
N SER A 415 19.70 20.57 8.02
CA SER A 415 18.87 19.44 8.42
C SER A 415 17.71 19.27 7.46
N ARG A 416 17.77 18.16 6.72
CA ARG A 416 16.61 17.61 6.03
C ARG A 416 15.63 17.13 7.10
N TYR A 417 14.36 17.50 6.97
CA TYR A 417 13.30 17.14 7.91
C TYR A 417 12.15 16.42 7.19
N CYS A 418 11.45 15.53 7.88
CA CYS A 418 10.27 14.86 7.34
C CYS A 418 9.07 15.83 7.26
N SER A 419 8.12 15.59 6.34
CA SER A 419 7.02 16.53 6.10
C SER A 419 6.01 16.63 7.25
N VAL A 420 5.90 15.60 8.09
CA VAL A 420 4.95 15.53 9.20
C VAL A 420 5.71 15.16 10.46
N ALA A 421 5.56 15.95 11.50
CA ALA A 421 6.27 15.76 12.76
C ALA A 421 5.38 16.19 13.92
N GLU A 422 4.68 17.32 13.77
CA GLU A 422 3.70 17.90 14.69
C GLU A 422 2.31 18.06 14.04
#